data_AF-A0A101JEQ8-F1
#
_entry.id   AF-A0A101JEQ8-F1
#
_cell.length_a   1.000
_cell.length_b   1.000
_cell.length_c   1.000
_cell.angle_alpha   90.00
_cell.angle_beta   90.00
_cell.angle_gamma   90.00
#
_symmetry.space_group_name_H-M   'P 1'
#
loop_
_entity.id
_entity.type
_entity.pdbx_description
1 polymer ?
#
loop_
_entity_poly.entity_id
_entity_poly.type
_entity_poly.pdbx_seq_one_letter_code
_entity_poly.pdbx_strand_id
1 'polypeptide(L)'
;MMDGGTASVRLRTVLRAAARAVLAGVLGAVAGIVAFSLSQTGGQSLSVVVGGLLGVAAALGADLYRRTVQLTEVRLVLPGSEMTFKANTDMRQAAQRMFFQASTRIATRPLEDGSGNLREALTSLKTLFDLYREPLESGEAPPPPPHGDSVHELVLDILNFELAPFLSKWHPRLQAFEQAHPDMDESAWPDNAVFRQELQTLQQNLRPYFVALGKIAGLRDPERHLRPSDRRTGQPPADPLGPLPGQRTATRDGTCPADPTPAADETDDG
;
A
#
# COMPACT_ATOMS: atom_id res chain seq x y z
N MET A 1 -2.05 -33.62 -10.27
CA MET A 1 -3.49 -33.33 -10.18
C MET A 1 -3.68 -31.91 -9.66
N MET A 2 -3.32 -30.90 -10.46
CA MET A 2 -3.46 -29.47 -10.13
C MET A 2 -3.50 -28.70 -11.45
N ASP A 3 -4.68 -28.59 -12.07
CA ASP A 3 -4.88 -27.81 -13.31
C ASP A 3 -6.31 -27.24 -13.42
N GLY A 4 -7.01 -27.08 -12.28
CA GLY A 4 -8.40 -26.62 -12.23
C GLY A 4 -8.57 -25.10 -12.05
N GLY A 5 -7.61 -24.43 -11.40
CA GLY A 5 -7.72 -23.03 -10.99
C GLY A 5 -7.57 -22.03 -12.14
N THR A 6 -6.52 -22.19 -12.95
CA THR A 6 -6.20 -21.34 -14.10
C THR A 6 -7.23 -21.47 -15.23
N ALA A 7 -7.75 -22.68 -15.45
CA ALA A 7 -8.83 -22.95 -16.39
C ALA A 7 -10.11 -22.20 -15.99
N SER A 8 -10.45 -22.14 -14.70
CA SER A 8 -11.66 -21.48 -14.22
C SER A 8 -11.65 -19.96 -14.38
N VAL A 9 -10.49 -19.32 -14.18
CA VAL A 9 -10.33 -17.86 -14.34
C VAL A 9 -10.35 -17.48 -15.82
N ARG A 10 -9.64 -18.23 -16.67
CA ARG A 10 -9.68 -18.04 -18.12
C ARG A 10 -11.10 -18.25 -18.66
N LEU A 11 -11.79 -19.29 -18.19
CA LEU A 11 -13.18 -19.58 -18.59
C LEU A 11 -14.13 -18.44 -18.18
N ARG A 12 -14.03 -17.91 -16.96
CA ARG A 12 -14.85 -16.78 -16.49
C ARG A 12 -14.59 -15.50 -17.29
N THR A 13 -13.34 -15.23 -17.65
CA THR A 13 -12.98 -14.06 -18.46
C THR A 13 -13.47 -14.19 -19.90
N VAL A 14 -13.32 -15.37 -20.50
CA VAL A 14 -13.85 -15.68 -21.85
C VAL A 14 -15.38 -15.59 -21.85
N LEU A 15 -16.06 -16.14 -20.85
CA LEU A 15 -17.52 -16.06 -20.71
C LEU A 15 -18.02 -14.62 -20.58
N ARG A 16 -17.35 -13.77 -19.78
CA ARG A 16 -17.72 -12.36 -19.64
C ARG A 16 -17.49 -11.56 -20.92
N ALA A 17 -16.41 -11.84 -21.65
CA ALA A 17 -16.13 -11.22 -22.93
C ALA A 17 -17.18 -11.63 -23.99
N ALA A 18 -17.50 -12.93 -24.06
CA ALA A 18 -18.54 -13.46 -24.95
C ALA A 18 -19.91 -12.85 -24.61
N ALA A 19 -20.29 -12.76 -23.34
CA ALA A 19 -21.54 -12.16 -22.91
C ALA A 19 -21.66 -10.68 -23.31
N ARG A 20 -20.57 -9.90 -23.19
CA ARG A 20 -20.54 -8.50 -23.62
C ARG A 20 -20.64 -8.34 -25.12
N ALA A 21 -19.97 -9.21 -25.89
CA ALA A 21 -20.05 -9.22 -27.35
C ALA A 21 -21.48 -9.56 -27.82
N VAL A 22 -22.12 -10.54 -27.18
CA VAL A 22 -23.53 -10.89 -27.46
C VAL A 22 -24.46 -9.73 -27.12
N LEU A 23 -24.32 -9.11 -25.95
CA LEU A 23 -25.15 -7.97 -25.54
C LEU A 23 -24.98 -6.78 -26.50
N ALA A 24 -23.74 -6.46 -26.89
CA ALA A 24 -23.45 -5.40 -27.84
C ALA A 24 -23.99 -5.71 -29.25
N GLY A 25 -23.90 -6.96 -29.70
CA GLY A 25 -24.51 -7.42 -30.94
C GLY A 25 -26.04 -7.30 -30.93
N VAL A 26 -26.68 -7.66 -29.81
CA VAL A 26 -28.14 -7.51 -29.62
C VAL A 26 -28.54 -6.03 -29.62
N LEU A 27 -27.84 -5.17 -28.87
CA LEU A 27 -28.12 -3.73 -28.84
C LEU A 27 -27.89 -3.07 -30.21
N GLY A 28 -26.82 -3.47 -30.93
CA GLY A 28 -26.55 -3.02 -32.30
C GLY A 28 -27.62 -3.47 -33.29
N ALA A 29 -28.08 -4.71 -33.18
CA ALA A 29 -29.19 -5.23 -33.99
C ALA A 29 -30.50 -4.48 -33.71
N VAL A 30 -30.82 -4.21 -32.44
CA VAL A 30 -32.01 -3.42 -32.05
C VAL A 30 -31.92 -1.99 -32.61
N ALA A 31 -30.78 -1.32 -32.49
CA ALA A 31 -30.57 0.00 -33.06
C ALA A 31 -30.70 -0.01 -34.60
N GLY A 32 -30.17 -1.04 -35.26
CA GLY A 32 -30.32 -1.25 -36.70
C GLY A 32 -31.77 -1.45 -37.14
N ILE A 33 -32.56 -2.21 -36.36
CA ILE A 33 -34.00 -2.41 -36.60
C ILE A 33 -34.76 -1.09 -36.47
N VAL A 34 -34.49 -0.32 -35.42
CA VAL A 34 -35.14 0.98 -35.18
C VAL A 34 -34.83 1.97 -36.31
N ALA A 35 -33.56 2.10 -36.71
CA ALA A 35 -33.13 2.95 -37.81
C ALA A 35 -33.75 2.54 -39.16
N PHE A 36 -33.89 1.23 -39.41
CA PHE A 36 -34.48 0.72 -40.63
C PHE A 36 -36.01 0.84 -40.67
N SER A 37 -36.69 0.70 -39.53
CA SER A 37 -38.16 0.92 -39.44
C SER A 37 -38.58 2.34 -39.82
N LEU A 38 -37.66 3.30 -39.67
CA LEU A 38 -37.84 4.68 -40.09
C LEU A 38 -37.60 4.89 -41.59
N SER A 39 -36.87 3.99 -42.27
CA SER A 39 -36.47 4.08 -43.69
C SER A 39 -37.24 3.12 -44.60
N GLN A 40 -38.56 3.07 -44.45
CA GLN A 40 -39.48 2.12 -45.07
C GLN A 40 -39.14 1.63 -46.51
N THR A 41 -39.31 0.31 -46.70
CA THR A 41 -39.32 -0.50 -47.94
C THR A 41 -38.00 -1.13 -48.43
N GLY A 42 -37.83 -2.43 -48.14
CA GLY A 42 -36.97 -3.36 -48.88
C GLY A 42 -35.61 -3.70 -48.23
N GLY A 43 -35.57 -4.73 -47.37
CA GLY A 43 -34.31 -5.35 -46.93
C GLY A 43 -34.12 -5.59 -45.42
N GLN A 44 -35.15 -6.09 -44.73
CA GLN A 44 -35.14 -6.30 -43.26
C GLN A 44 -34.00 -7.19 -42.73
N SER A 45 -33.56 -8.20 -43.49
CA SER A 45 -32.48 -9.11 -43.07
C SER A 45 -31.10 -8.45 -43.13
N LEU A 46 -30.87 -7.54 -44.08
CA LEU A 46 -29.55 -6.96 -44.33
C LEU A 46 -29.17 -5.94 -43.26
N SER A 47 -30.13 -5.13 -42.79
CA SER A 47 -29.91 -4.13 -41.74
C SER A 47 -29.63 -4.75 -40.37
N VAL A 48 -30.29 -5.87 -40.04
CA VAL A 48 -30.02 -6.63 -38.80
C VAL A 48 -28.60 -7.20 -38.81
N VAL A 49 -28.20 -7.80 -39.93
CA VAL A 49 -26.85 -8.38 -40.07
C VAL A 49 -25.78 -7.30 -40.03
N VAL A 50 -25.97 -6.18 -40.75
CA VAL A 50 -25.00 -5.07 -40.76
C VAL A 50 -24.90 -4.41 -39.37
N GLY A 51 -26.03 -4.13 -38.71
CA GLY A 51 -26.04 -3.55 -37.37
C GLY A 51 -25.43 -4.46 -36.30
N GLY A 52 -25.71 -5.76 -36.38
CA GLY A 52 -25.08 -6.77 -35.52
C GLY A 52 -23.56 -6.85 -35.72
N LEU A 53 -23.10 -6.88 -36.98
CA LEU A 53 -21.67 -6.88 -37.30
C LEU A 53 -20.96 -5.61 -36.85
N LEU A 54 -21.57 -4.43 -37.04
CA LEU A 54 -21.05 -3.15 -36.56
C LEU A 54 -20.96 -3.11 -35.03
N GLY A 55 -21.99 -3.61 -34.33
CA GLY A 55 -22.00 -3.70 -32.87
C GLY A 55 -20.91 -4.63 -32.33
N VAL A 56 -20.73 -5.80 -32.95
CA VAL A 56 -19.66 -6.75 -32.59
C VAL A 56 -18.29 -6.15 -32.90
N ALA A 57 -18.10 -5.53 -34.06
CA ALA A 57 -16.84 -4.88 -34.43
C ALA A 57 -16.48 -3.74 -33.48
N ALA A 58 -17.45 -2.91 -33.07
CA ALA A 58 -17.24 -1.84 -32.09
C ALA A 58 -16.89 -2.41 -30.70
N ALA A 59 -17.55 -3.50 -30.27
CA ALA A 59 -17.26 -4.14 -28.99
C ALA A 59 -15.87 -4.78 -28.97
N LEU A 60 -15.48 -5.48 -30.03
CA LEU A 60 -14.14 -6.05 -30.20
C LEU A 60 -13.08 -4.94 -30.29
N GLY A 61 -13.34 -3.87 -31.03
CA GLY A 61 -12.48 -2.70 -31.10
C GLY A 61 -12.27 -2.03 -29.75
N ALA A 62 -13.34 -1.85 -28.96
CA ALA A 62 -13.25 -1.30 -27.61
C ALA A 62 -12.50 -2.22 -26.64
N ASP A 63 -12.69 -3.54 -26.74
CA ASP A 63 -11.97 -4.51 -25.92
C ASP A 63 -10.47 -4.54 -26.26
N LEU A 64 -10.13 -4.53 -27.56
CA LEU A 64 -8.74 -4.45 -28.03
C LEU A 64 -8.09 -3.12 -27.64
N TYR A 65 -8.80 -2.00 -27.80
CA TYR A 65 -8.32 -0.67 -27.41
C TYR A 65 -8.04 -0.56 -25.91
N ARG A 66 -8.93 -1.10 -25.06
CA ARG A 66 -8.70 -1.16 -23.60
C ARG A 66 -7.50 -2.01 -23.23
N ARG A 67 -7.20 -3.07 -24.00
CA ARG A 67 -6.02 -3.92 -23.79
C ARG A 67 -4.72 -3.24 -24.25
N THR A 68 -4.74 -2.48 -25.34
CA THR A 68 -3.53 -1.86 -25.91
C THR A 68 -3.15 -0.52 -25.29
N VAL A 69 -4.12 0.33 -24.95
CA VAL A 69 -3.86 1.69 -24.39
C VAL A 69 -3.35 1.65 -22.94
N GLN A 70 -3.45 0.53 -22.26
CA GLN A 70 -3.01 0.39 -20.87
C GLN A 70 -1.51 0.06 -20.70
N LEU A 71 -0.74 -0.02 -21.78
CA LEU A 71 0.70 -0.24 -21.75
C LEU A 71 1.44 1.08 -21.48
N THR A 72 1.32 1.59 -20.26
CA THR A 72 2.22 2.64 -19.78
C THR A 72 3.52 1.98 -19.36
N GLU A 73 4.58 2.22 -20.11
CA GLU A 73 5.93 1.77 -19.77
C GLU A 73 6.50 2.71 -18.71
N VAL A 74 6.87 2.16 -17.55
CA VAL A 74 7.46 2.92 -16.44
C VAL A 74 8.92 2.50 -16.32
N ARG A 75 9.85 3.41 -16.64
CA ARG A 75 11.27 3.23 -16.35
C ARG A 75 11.58 3.67 -14.93
N LEU A 76 12.20 2.79 -14.16
CA LEU A 76 12.62 3.05 -12.79
C LEU A 76 14.11 2.77 -12.68
N VAL A 77 14.84 3.74 -12.14
CA VAL A 77 16.24 3.58 -11.76
C VAL A 77 16.22 3.18 -10.28
N LEU A 78 16.56 1.93 -10.00
CA LEU A 78 16.70 1.39 -8.65
C LEU A 78 18.19 1.29 -8.27
N PRO A 79 18.54 1.29 -6.98
CA PRO A 79 19.92 1.06 -6.57
C PRO A 79 20.42 -0.28 -7.15
N GLY A 80 21.35 -0.20 -8.11
CA GLY A 80 21.96 -1.38 -8.75
C GLY A 80 21.22 -1.98 -9.95
N SER A 81 20.05 -1.47 -10.36
CA SER A 81 19.34 -2.00 -11.55
C SER A 81 18.44 -0.97 -12.25
N GLU A 82 18.46 -0.93 -13.58
CA GLU A 82 17.46 -0.22 -14.39
C GLU A 82 16.35 -1.19 -14.75
N MET A 83 15.12 -0.93 -14.27
CA MET A 83 13.98 -1.79 -14.56
C MET A 83 12.90 -1.05 -15.38
N THR A 84 12.38 -1.73 -16.40
CA THR A 84 11.34 -1.23 -17.32
C THR A 84 10.07 -2.05 -17.19
N PHE A 85 9.05 -1.49 -16.53
CA PHE A 85 7.81 -2.21 -16.25
C PHE A 85 6.73 -1.89 -17.29
N LYS A 86 6.15 -2.92 -17.91
CA LYS A 86 4.88 -2.79 -18.66
C LYS A 86 3.72 -2.98 -17.71
N ALA A 87 3.13 -1.90 -17.23
CA ALA A 87 2.04 -1.98 -16.27
C ALA A 87 0.76 -2.50 -16.95
N ASN A 88 0.46 -3.80 -16.82
CA ASN A 88 -0.86 -4.36 -17.11
C ASN A 88 -1.77 -4.28 -15.86
N THR A 89 -3.07 -4.57 -16.00
CA THR A 89 -4.04 -4.43 -14.90
C THR A 89 -3.69 -5.30 -13.68
N ASP A 90 -3.20 -6.52 -13.92
CA ASP A 90 -2.89 -7.48 -12.86
C ASP A 90 -1.63 -7.05 -12.08
N MET A 91 -0.61 -6.54 -12.79
CA MET A 91 0.60 -5.96 -12.20
C MET A 91 0.28 -4.71 -11.37
N ARG A 92 -0.64 -3.86 -11.86
CA ARG A 92 -1.12 -2.68 -11.09
C ARG A 92 -1.74 -3.10 -9.76
N GLN A 93 -2.60 -4.12 -9.78
CA GLN A 93 -3.27 -4.62 -8.57
C GLN A 93 -2.29 -5.27 -7.60
N ALA A 94 -1.36 -6.09 -8.09
CA ALA A 94 -0.31 -6.70 -7.28
C ALA A 94 0.58 -5.62 -6.62
N ALA A 95 1.07 -4.67 -7.41
CA ALA A 95 1.89 -3.57 -6.92
C ALA A 95 1.14 -2.71 -5.89
N GLN A 96 -0.16 -2.48 -6.09
CA GLN A 96 -0.99 -1.73 -5.14
C GLN A 96 -1.12 -2.47 -3.80
N ARG A 97 -1.41 -3.78 -3.81
CA ARG A 97 -1.47 -4.61 -2.60
C ARG A 97 -0.14 -4.57 -1.85
N MET A 98 0.96 -4.77 -2.56
CA MET A 98 2.31 -4.77 -1.98
C MET A 98 2.68 -3.39 -1.42
N PHE A 99 2.38 -2.30 -2.13
CA PHE A 99 2.60 -0.94 -1.65
C PHE A 99 1.91 -0.68 -0.31
N PHE A 100 0.62 -1.02 -0.19
CA PHE A 100 -0.11 -0.80 1.06
C PHE A 100 0.37 -1.68 2.22
N GLN A 101 0.80 -2.90 1.93
CA GLN A 101 1.43 -3.76 2.93
C GLN A 101 2.73 -3.14 3.47
N ALA A 102 3.53 -2.49 2.62
CA ALA A 102 4.74 -1.79 3.06
C ALA A 102 4.42 -0.48 3.81
N SER A 103 3.52 0.36 3.28
CA SER A 103 3.23 1.70 3.82
C SER A 103 2.54 1.67 5.19
N THR A 104 1.98 0.53 5.60
CA THR A 104 1.28 0.37 6.88
C THR A 104 2.13 -0.27 7.96
N ARG A 105 3.36 -0.71 7.63
CA ARG A 105 4.24 -1.46 8.54
C ARG A 105 5.45 -0.65 9.00
N ILE A 106 6.12 -1.15 10.05
CA ILE A 106 7.29 -0.54 10.69
C ILE A 106 8.46 -0.35 9.69
N ALA A 107 8.44 -1.02 8.54
CA ALA A 107 9.36 -0.80 7.42
C ALA A 107 9.41 0.66 6.91
N THR A 108 8.46 1.53 7.30
CA THR A 108 8.43 2.95 6.93
C THR A 108 8.42 3.91 8.12
N ARG A 109 8.46 3.41 9.36
CA ARG A 109 8.41 4.25 10.58
C ARG A 109 9.74 4.16 11.32
N PRO A 110 10.43 5.29 11.55
CA PRO A 110 11.61 5.29 12.41
C PRO A 110 11.20 4.84 13.81
N LEU A 111 12.00 3.97 14.44
CA LEU A 111 11.90 3.81 15.88
C LEU A 111 12.52 5.04 16.53
N GLU A 112 11.80 5.71 17.42
CA GLU A 112 12.33 6.84 18.18
C GLU A 112 13.50 6.37 19.08
N ASP A 113 14.47 7.23 19.32
CA ASP A 113 15.63 6.92 20.15
C ASP A 113 15.19 6.60 21.58
N GLY A 114 15.51 5.40 22.07
CA GLY A 114 15.15 4.95 23.42
C GLY A 114 13.71 4.47 23.60
N SER A 115 12.88 4.43 22.55
CA SER A 115 11.55 3.84 22.60
C SER A 115 11.30 2.86 21.44
N GLY A 116 10.28 2.01 21.60
CA GLY A 116 9.90 0.98 20.63
C GLY A 116 10.70 -0.32 20.76
N ASN A 117 9.99 -1.43 20.59
CA ASN A 117 10.47 -2.79 20.84
C ASN A 117 11.17 -3.35 19.58
N LEU A 118 12.41 -3.85 19.72
CA LEU A 118 13.22 -4.33 18.58
C LEU A 118 12.65 -5.64 18.03
N ARG A 119 12.15 -6.50 18.92
CA ARG A 119 11.46 -7.73 18.54
C ARG A 119 10.24 -7.43 17.67
N GLU A 120 9.40 -6.45 18.03
CA GLU A 120 8.25 -6.02 17.23
C GLU A 120 8.68 -5.50 15.86
N ALA A 121 9.78 -4.75 15.78
CA ALA A 121 10.33 -4.28 14.51
C ALA A 121 10.74 -5.47 13.62
N LEU A 122 11.49 -6.43 14.16
CA LEU A 122 11.89 -7.64 13.44
C LEU A 122 10.70 -8.49 13.02
N THR A 123 9.73 -8.71 13.92
CA THR A 123 8.49 -9.43 13.60
C THR A 123 7.70 -8.73 12.49
N SER A 124 7.65 -7.40 12.48
CA SER A 124 6.99 -6.63 11.42
C SER A 124 7.67 -6.82 10.06
N LEU A 125 9.00 -6.77 10.02
CA LEU A 125 9.80 -7.01 8.82
C LEU A 125 9.68 -8.45 8.33
N LYS A 126 9.72 -9.43 9.23
CA LYS A 126 9.51 -10.85 8.88
C LYS A 126 8.12 -11.10 8.31
N THR A 127 7.10 -10.48 8.90
CA THR A 127 5.73 -10.57 8.36
C THR A 127 5.64 -9.96 6.97
N LEU A 128 6.32 -8.83 6.72
CA LEU A 128 6.38 -8.23 5.38
C LEU A 128 7.06 -9.17 4.38
N PHE A 129 8.18 -9.79 4.77
CA PHE A 129 8.88 -10.79 3.96
C PHE A 129 7.94 -11.93 3.56
N ASP A 130 7.18 -12.48 4.52
CA ASP A 130 6.25 -13.59 4.26
C ASP A 130 5.09 -13.16 3.33
N LEU A 131 4.53 -11.98 3.55
CA LEU A 131 3.46 -11.43 2.71
C LEU A 131 3.89 -11.20 1.26
N TYR A 132 5.16 -10.87 1.04
CA TYR A 132 5.71 -10.64 -0.29
C TYR A 132 6.13 -11.94 -0.97
N ARG A 133 6.50 -12.95 -0.19
CA ARG A 133 6.84 -14.29 -0.67
C ARG A 133 5.60 -15.12 -1.02
N GLU A 134 4.49 -14.95 -0.29
CA GLU A 134 3.26 -15.73 -0.48
C GLU A 134 2.75 -15.75 -1.94
N PRO A 135 2.60 -14.61 -2.65
CA PRO A 135 2.16 -14.61 -4.05
C PRO A 135 3.14 -15.29 -5.02
N LEU A 136 4.44 -15.32 -4.66
CA LEU A 136 5.49 -15.94 -5.47
C LEU A 136 5.47 -17.47 -5.34
N GLU A 137 5.18 -17.97 -4.15
CA GLU A 137 5.14 -19.41 -3.85
C GLU A 137 3.81 -20.07 -4.26
N SER A 138 2.70 -19.35 -4.12
CA SER A 138 1.37 -19.88 -4.45
C SER A 138 1.13 -20.06 -5.95
N GLY A 139 2.03 -19.52 -6.79
CA GLY A 139 1.86 -19.49 -8.25
C GLY A 139 0.73 -18.57 -8.70
N GLU A 140 0.20 -17.72 -7.80
CA GLU A 140 -0.80 -16.69 -8.13
C GLU A 140 -0.16 -15.51 -8.88
N ALA A 141 1.17 -15.35 -8.77
CA ALA A 141 1.93 -14.41 -9.58
C ALA A 141 1.67 -14.68 -11.08
N PRO A 142 1.17 -13.67 -11.83
CA PRO A 142 1.13 -13.74 -13.29
C PRO A 142 2.52 -14.09 -13.85
N PRO A 143 2.60 -14.88 -14.93
CA PRO A 143 3.87 -15.16 -15.58
C PRO A 143 4.57 -13.84 -15.95
N PRO A 144 5.91 -13.79 -15.87
CA PRO A 144 6.65 -12.59 -16.22
C PRO A 144 6.30 -12.15 -17.65
N PRO A 145 6.21 -10.83 -17.90
CA PRO A 145 5.85 -10.34 -19.21
C PRO A 145 6.92 -10.78 -20.23
N PRO A 146 6.54 -11.04 -21.49
CA PRO A 146 7.50 -11.44 -22.52
C PRO A 146 8.57 -10.39 -22.81
N HIS A 147 8.33 -9.12 -22.45
CA HIS A 147 9.30 -8.03 -22.52
C HIS A 147 9.11 -7.07 -21.33
N GLY A 148 10.21 -6.63 -20.73
CA GLY A 148 10.24 -5.75 -19.55
C GLY A 148 10.23 -6.54 -18.24
N ASP A 149 10.42 -5.83 -17.13
CA ASP A 149 10.49 -6.41 -15.79
C ASP A 149 9.10 -6.52 -15.16
N SER A 150 8.96 -7.50 -14.27
CA SER A 150 7.75 -7.81 -13.53
C SER A 150 7.79 -7.19 -12.13
N VAL A 151 6.61 -6.86 -11.58
CA VAL A 151 6.48 -6.47 -10.16
C VAL A 151 7.09 -7.52 -9.22
N HIS A 152 7.07 -8.79 -9.63
CA HIS A 152 7.59 -9.91 -8.85
C HIS A 152 9.13 -9.93 -8.83
N GLU A 153 9.82 -9.48 -9.88
CA GLU A 153 11.28 -9.29 -9.88
C GLU A 153 11.69 -8.15 -8.94
N LEU A 154 10.95 -7.04 -8.95
CA LEU A 154 11.14 -5.96 -7.99
C LEU A 154 10.99 -6.45 -6.54
N VAL A 155 10.01 -7.32 -6.29
CA VAL A 155 9.80 -7.93 -4.97
C VAL A 155 10.91 -8.91 -4.61
N LEU A 156 11.39 -9.71 -5.56
CA LEU A 156 12.54 -10.59 -5.33
C LEU A 156 13.78 -9.80 -4.92
N ASP A 157 14.01 -8.63 -5.50
CA ASP A 157 15.11 -7.75 -5.09
C ASP A 157 14.94 -7.26 -3.64
N ILE A 158 13.73 -6.80 -3.28
CA ILE A 158 13.40 -6.40 -1.90
C ILE A 158 13.66 -7.55 -0.93
N LEU A 159 13.20 -8.76 -1.28
CA LEU A 159 13.32 -9.93 -0.41
C LEU A 159 14.77 -10.38 -0.26
N ASN A 160 15.52 -10.49 -1.35
CA ASN A 160 16.82 -11.14 -1.36
C ASN A 160 17.98 -10.19 -1.02
N PHE A 161 17.89 -8.92 -1.41
CA PHE A 161 18.98 -7.97 -1.22
C PHE A 161 18.81 -7.08 0.01
N GLU A 162 17.58 -6.81 0.44
CA GLU A 162 17.32 -5.92 1.58
C GLU A 162 16.84 -6.71 2.81
N LEU A 163 15.69 -7.40 2.72
CA LEU A 163 15.06 -8.02 3.88
C LEU A 163 15.78 -9.27 4.37
N ALA A 164 16.13 -10.22 3.50
CA ALA A 164 16.74 -11.48 3.90
C ALA A 164 18.10 -11.30 4.61
N PRO A 165 19.04 -10.48 4.11
CA PRO A 165 20.31 -10.29 4.80
C PRO A 165 20.13 -9.66 6.18
N PHE A 166 19.24 -8.66 6.29
CA PHE A 166 18.94 -7.99 7.55
C PHE A 166 18.34 -8.96 8.58
N LEU A 167 17.28 -9.69 8.19
CA LEU A 167 16.60 -10.64 9.06
C LEU A 167 17.53 -11.78 9.49
N SER A 168 18.35 -12.31 8.57
CA SER A 168 19.27 -13.41 8.84
C SER A 168 20.38 -13.02 9.83
N LYS A 169 20.82 -11.75 9.79
CA LYS A 169 21.80 -11.22 10.73
C LYS A 169 21.21 -11.00 12.11
N TRP A 170 20.04 -10.37 12.19
CA TRP A 170 19.55 -9.78 13.43
C TRP A 170 18.61 -10.67 14.25
N HIS A 171 17.77 -11.49 13.61
CA HIS A 171 16.90 -12.42 14.35
C HIS A 171 17.67 -13.34 15.32
N PRO A 172 18.69 -14.11 14.89
CA PRO A 172 19.35 -15.05 15.79
C PRO A 172 20.13 -14.33 16.90
N ARG A 173 20.65 -13.13 16.65
CA ARG A 173 21.41 -12.38 17.66
C ARG A 173 20.53 -11.83 18.76
N LEU A 174 19.38 -11.23 18.40
CA LEU A 174 18.42 -10.76 19.38
C LEU A 174 17.87 -11.94 20.19
N GLN A 175 17.50 -13.03 19.50
CA GLN A 175 17.00 -14.23 20.16
C GLN A 175 18.02 -14.83 21.15
N ALA A 176 19.31 -14.89 20.78
CA ALA A 176 20.35 -15.38 21.68
C ALA A 176 20.52 -14.48 22.93
N PHE A 177 20.43 -13.16 22.77
CA PHE A 177 20.48 -12.24 23.90
C PHE A 177 19.28 -12.43 24.83
N GLU A 178 18.07 -12.48 24.29
CA GLU A 178 16.83 -12.67 25.06
C GLU A 178 16.83 -14.00 25.82
N GLN A 179 17.40 -15.07 25.23
CA GLN A 179 17.52 -16.37 25.88
C GLN A 179 18.56 -16.38 27.00
N ALA A 180 19.68 -15.67 26.82
CA ALA A 180 20.74 -15.59 27.82
C ALA A 180 20.37 -14.64 28.97
N HIS A 181 19.53 -13.64 28.72
CA HIS A 181 19.17 -12.59 29.67
C HIS A 181 17.64 -12.35 29.69
N PRO A 182 16.85 -13.33 30.17
CA PRO A 182 15.39 -13.24 30.13
C PRO A 182 14.81 -12.07 30.95
N ASP A 183 15.54 -11.63 31.97
CA ASP A 183 15.13 -10.55 32.88
C ASP A 183 15.67 -9.17 32.47
N MET A 184 16.47 -9.09 31.40
CA MET A 184 17.03 -7.83 30.91
C MET A 184 16.19 -7.26 29.77
N ASP A 185 16.00 -5.94 29.81
CA ASP A 185 15.34 -5.22 28.72
C ASP A 185 16.21 -5.20 27.46
N GLU A 186 15.57 -5.20 26.28
CA GLU A 186 16.24 -5.14 24.97
C GLU A 186 17.11 -3.88 24.81
N SER A 187 16.83 -2.80 25.55
CA SER A 187 17.66 -1.59 25.62
C SER A 187 19.07 -1.85 26.18
N ALA A 188 19.25 -2.88 27.01
CA ALA A 188 20.53 -3.27 27.55
C ALA A 188 21.33 -4.18 26.59
N TRP A 189 20.76 -4.56 25.45
CA TRP A 189 21.44 -5.37 24.45
C TRP A 189 22.62 -4.60 23.84
N PRO A 190 23.87 -5.11 23.88
CA PRO A 190 25.04 -4.38 23.41
C PRO A 190 24.96 -3.94 21.94
N ASP A 191 24.27 -4.72 21.09
CA ASP A 191 24.12 -4.41 19.66
C ASP A 191 22.92 -3.48 19.36
N ASN A 192 22.15 -3.02 20.37
CA ASN A 192 20.93 -2.24 20.17
C ASN A 192 21.15 -1.00 19.28
N ALA A 193 22.20 -0.22 19.59
CA ALA A 193 22.52 0.99 18.83
C ALA A 193 22.87 0.67 17.36
N VAL A 194 23.64 -0.39 17.12
CA VAL A 194 24.03 -0.83 15.77
C VAL A 194 22.82 -1.36 15.00
N PHE A 195 21.96 -2.13 15.66
CA PHE A 195 20.70 -2.60 15.09
C PHE A 195 19.82 -1.44 14.63
N ARG A 196 19.62 -0.42 15.47
CA ARG A 196 18.80 0.75 15.13
C ARG A 196 19.38 1.53 13.95
N GLN A 197 20.70 1.71 13.92
CA GLN A 197 21.37 2.37 12.79
C GLN A 197 21.18 1.58 11.48
N GLU A 198 21.40 0.27 11.50
CA GLU A 198 21.22 -0.56 10.31
C GLU A 198 19.76 -0.66 9.87
N LEU A 199 18.81 -0.63 10.82
CA LEU A 199 17.39 -0.57 10.52
C LEU A 199 17.05 0.73 9.79
N GLN A 200 17.61 1.86 10.22
CA GLN A 200 17.43 3.14 9.53
C GLN A 200 17.98 3.09 8.11
N THR A 201 19.16 2.49 7.91
CA THR A 201 19.74 2.27 6.57
C THR A 201 18.86 1.38 5.71
N LEU A 202 18.35 0.26 6.25
CA LEU A 202 17.41 -0.62 5.56
C LEU A 202 16.16 0.15 5.11
N GLN A 203 15.57 0.96 6.00
CA GLN A 203 14.38 1.77 5.67
C GLN A 203 14.67 2.77 4.54
N GLN A 204 15.88 3.36 4.52
CA GLN A 204 16.31 4.25 3.43
C GLN A 204 16.47 3.49 2.11
N ASN A 205 17.05 2.30 2.14
CA ASN A 205 17.22 1.45 0.96
C ASN A 205 15.89 0.93 0.41
N LEU A 206 14.94 0.56 1.27
CA LEU A 206 13.62 0.06 0.88
C LEU A 206 12.72 1.13 0.24
N ARG A 207 12.92 2.40 0.61
CA ARG A 207 12.13 3.53 0.14
C ARG A 207 11.98 3.61 -1.39
N PRO A 208 13.07 3.62 -2.21
CA PRO A 208 12.94 3.64 -3.67
C PRO A 208 12.14 2.48 -4.23
N TYR A 209 12.26 1.27 -3.65
CA TYR A 209 11.46 0.11 -4.06
C TYR A 209 9.96 0.32 -3.80
N PHE A 210 9.59 0.86 -2.65
CA PHE A 210 8.19 1.14 -2.33
C PHE A 210 7.62 2.26 -3.21
N VAL A 211 8.42 3.28 -3.53
CA VAL A 211 8.05 4.32 -4.50
C VAL A 211 7.81 3.71 -5.88
N ALA A 212 8.68 2.78 -6.30
CA ALA A 212 8.53 2.04 -7.54
C ALA A 212 7.22 1.23 -7.57
N LEU A 213 6.89 0.48 -6.51
CA LEU A 213 5.60 -0.22 -6.38
C LEU A 213 4.42 0.74 -6.53
N GLY A 214 4.45 1.90 -5.86
CA GLY A 214 3.40 2.89 -5.97
C GLY A 214 3.25 3.49 -7.37
N LYS A 215 4.36 3.70 -8.09
CA LYS A 215 4.34 4.13 -9.50
C LYS A 215 3.73 3.06 -10.41
N ILE A 216 4.14 1.79 -10.23
CA ILE A 216 3.58 0.67 -11.02
C ILE A 216 2.08 0.51 -10.74
N ALA A 217 1.65 0.72 -9.50
CA ALA A 217 0.24 0.73 -9.09
C ALA A 217 -0.58 1.90 -9.66
N GLY A 218 0.07 2.91 -10.26
CA GLY A 218 -0.59 4.12 -10.77
C GLY A 218 -1.03 5.10 -9.66
N LEU A 219 -0.43 5.02 -8.47
CA LEU A 219 -0.71 5.96 -7.39
C LEU A 219 -0.16 7.34 -7.72
N ARG A 220 -0.98 8.37 -7.52
CA ARG A 220 -0.51 9.76 -7.57
C ARG A 220 0.34 10.06 -6.35
N ASP A 221 1.59 10.43 -6.60
CA ASP A 221 2.58 10.78 -5.58
C ASP A 221 2.67 9.72 -4.47
N PRO A 222 3.29 8.55 -4.73
CA PRO A 222 3.41 7.50 -3.73
C PRO A 222 4.31 7.90 -2.55
N GLU A 223 5.22 8.84 -2.76
CA GLU A 223 6.17 9.35 -1.76
C GLU A 223 5.46 9.93 -0.53
N ARG A 224 4.35 10.65 -0.72
CA ARG A 224 3.60 11.27 0.37
C ARG A 224 3.04 10.27 1.39
N HIS A 225 2.80 9.04 0.96
CA HIS A 225 2.23 7.99 1.82
C HIS A 225 3.33 7.22 2.58
N LEU A 226 4.59 7.43 2.22
CA LEU A 226 5.76 6.83 2.86
C LEU A 226 6.45 7.80 3.82
N ARG A 227 6.21 9.11 3.70
CA ARG A 227 6.69 10.09 4.68
C ARG A 227 5.88 9.99 5.97
N PRO A 228 6.52 9.90 7.15
CA PRO A 228 5.86 10.28 8.39
C PRO A 228 5.27 11.67 8.18
N SER A 229 3.98 11.86 8.41
CA SER A 229 3.36 13.16 8.18
C SER A 229 4.12 14.19 9.03
N ASP A 230 4.63 15.25 8.41
CA ASP A 230 5.30 16.39 9.05
C ASP A 230 4.41 17.17 10.05
N ARG A 231 3.34 16.56 10.58
CA ARG A 231 2.43 17.14 11.58
C ARG A 231 3.12 17.54 12.88
N ARG A 232 4.38 17.15 13.11
CA ARG A 232 5.13 17.54 14.31
C ARG A 232 5.97 18.83 14.16
N THR A 233 6.08 19.40 12.96
CA THR A 233 6.71 20.72 12.72
C THR A 233 5.74 21.78 12.20
N GLY A 234 4.45 21.57 12.43
CA GLY A 234 3.51 22.67 12.49
C GLY A 234 3.70 23.42 13.79
N GLN A 235 4.52 24.48 13.77
CA GLN A 235 4.27 25.65 14.61
C GLN A 235 2.75 25.85 14.63
N PRO A 236 2.07 25.85 15.79
CA PRO A 236 0.64 26.16 15.80
C PRO A 236 0.48 27.50 15.07
N PRO A 237 -0.50 27.65 14.17
CA PRO A 237 -0.73 28.94 13.54
C PRO A 237 -0.80 29.96 14.66
N ALA A 238 0.06 30.98 14.62
CA ALA A 238 -0.05 32.09 15.55
C ALA A 238 -1.51 32.54 15.48
N ASP A 239 -2.23 32.37 16.59
CA ASP A 239 -3.65 32.66 16.68
C ASP A 239 -3.89 34.04 16.03
N PRO A 240 -4.68 34.18 14.96
CA PRO A 240 -5.03 35.49 14.44
C PRO A 240 -6.05 36.20 15.35
N LEU A 241 -6.52 35.53 16.41
CA LEU A 241 -7.41 36.09 17.40
C LEU A 241 -6.58 36.60 18.57
N GLY A 242 -6.13 37.84 18.45
CA GLY A 242 -5.68 38.62 19.61
C GLY A 242 -6.75 38.67 20.70
N PRO A 243 -6.40 39.09 21.93
CA PRO A 243 -7.32 39.05 23.06
C PRO A 243 -8.60 39.82 22.74
N LEU A 244 -9.75 39.16 22.88
CA LEU A 244 -11.06 39.81 22.72
C LEU A 244 -11.16 40.98 23.72
N PRO A 245 -11.35 42.22 23.26
CA PRO A 245 -11.46 43.36 24.14
C PRO A 245 -12.88 43.38 24.73
N GLY A 246 -13.02 42.95 25.98
CA GLY A 246 -14.26 43.17 26.70
C GLY A 246 -14.62 42.10 27.72
N GLN A 247 -13.79 41.88 28.73
CA GLN A 247 -14.31 41.63 30.07
C GLN A 247 -13.57 42.53 31.05
N ARG A 248 -14.23 43.65 31.37
CA ARG A 248 -13.80 44.56 32.43
C ARG A 248 -13.95 43.86 33.77
N THR A 249 -12.90 44.02 34.56
CA THR A 249 -12.83 43.98 36.02
C THR A 249 -14.18 44.21 36.73
N ALA A 250 -14.55 43.25 37.57
CA ALA A 250 -15.39 43.50 38.74
C ALA A 250 -14.57 43.16 39.99
N THR A 251 -13.90 44.17 40.52
CA THR A 251 -13.41 44.20 41.90
C THR A 251 -14.61 44.13 42.85
N ARG A 252 -14.57 43.24 43.83
CA ARG A 252 -15.27 43.46 45.09
C ARG A 252 -14.42 42.92 46.25
N ASP A 253 -13.91 43.86 47.03
CA ASP A 253 -13.30 43.69 48.33
C ASP A 253 -14.16 42.86 49.29
N GLY A 254 -13.51 42.15 50.21
CA GLY A 254 -14.17 41.57 51.36
C GLY A 254 -13.35 40.55 52.16
N THR A 255 -12.31 41.04 52.85
CA THR A 255 -11.99 40.67 54.25
C THR A 255 -11.60 39.22 54.60
N CYS A 256 -10.32 39.04 54.94
CA CYS A 256 -9.78 37.98 55.81
C CYS A 256 -10.17 38.29 57.29
N PRO A 257 -10.28 37.31 58.23
CA PRO A 257 -9.06 36.81 58.89
C PRO A 257 -9.07 35.34 59.39
N ALA A 258 -7.84 34.80 59.49
CA ALA A 258 -7.24 33.95 60.54
C ALA A 258 -7.92 32.66 61.07
N ASP A 259 -7.20 31.54 60.89
CA ASP A 259 -6.70 30.51 61.85
C ASP A 259 -7.48 30.20 63.17
N PRO A 260 -7.41 28.97 63.75
CA PRO A 260 -6.16 28.22 63.93
C PRO A 260 -6.21 26.68 63.85
N THR A 261 -5.00 26.12 63.77
CA THR A 261 -4.56 24.78 64.18
C THR A 261 -5.04 24.36 65.60
N PRO A 262 -5.17 23.05 65.85
CA PRO A 262 -4.56 22.42 67.04
C PRO A 262 -3.68 21.23 66.60
N ALA A 263 -2.39 21.16 66.98
CA ALA A 263 -1.87 20.64 68.26
C ALA A 263 -2.40 19.20 68.52
N ALA A 264 -1.62 18.16 68.18
CA ALA A 264 -0.56 17.54 68.99
C ALA A 264 -1.11 16.55 70.03
N ASP A 265 -0.78 15.28 69.85
CA ASP A 265 -0.33 14.30 70.87
C ASP A 265 -0.25 12.92 70.18
N GLU A 266 0.57 11.94 70.52
CA GLU A 266 1.85 11.75 71.23
C GLU A 266 1.91 10.22 71.42
N THR A 267 3.12 9.65 71.37
CA THR A 267 3.52 8.30 71.88
C THR A 267 2.90 7.03 71.26
N ASP A 268 3.67 6.11 70.70
CA ASP A 268 4.74 5.23 71.26
C ASP A 268 4.21 3.80 71.46
N ASP A 269 5.14 2.86 71.39
CA ASP A 269 5.11 1.46 71.87
C ASP A 269 4.87 0.33 70.84
N GLY A 270 5.89 -0.54 70.72
CA GLY A 270 5.81 -1.90 70.13
C GLY A 270 6.81 -2.24 69.04
#